data_AF-A0A938S2H6-F1
#
_entry.id   AF-A0A938S2H6-F1
#
_cell.length_a   1.000
_cell.length_b   1.000
_cell.length_c   1.000
_cell.angle_alpha   90.00
_cell.angle_beta   90.00
_cell.angle_gamma   90.00
#
_symmetry.space_group_name_H-M   'P 1'
#
loop_
_entity.id
_entity.type
_entity.pdbx_description
1 polymer ?
#
loop_
_entity_poly.entity_id
_entity_poly.type
_entity_poly.pdbx_seq_one_letter_code
_entity_poly.pdbx_strand_id
1 'polypeptide(L)'
;MIASLFRNDAPARWVWAPVVAIGLALTVAPARAIDKQKAAAAMAEKAAQAFESGDAARASDLYYEAWRADPTLVNALYNSARAAQVAGRLEVAEERFGQFVAAPGAEAAQVAKARAWLREIGAARLQVGMAAADAAERQSPAEGYLRWLELAQRHPDEARLWLRAGLCADKAGLKKEAVAALAQARDRAAAGSGDRAVAEARLVALAPSAKPAAEAGPPATRSPAPTPTVAVTAAEPPQRWPWLVAAAGAVVAGTGAVLSMRARADRADFEAKMAPGFAGGKVPGTRAAAQREADEIAGRQTLAAVAGGAGGIVAAAAVAWVLVGQAQPAPAKASWWWSPGWDDEAAVFGVAARF
;
A
#
# COMPACT_ATOMS: atom_id res chain seq x y z
N MET A 1 -52.11 -65.97 24.90
CA MET A 1 -51.98 -64.57 25.36
C MET A 1 -51.13 -63.77 24.38
N ILE A 2 -51.51 -63.79 23.10
CA ILE A 2 -50.92 -63.04 21.98
C ILE A 2 -52.09 -62.86 21.00
N ALA A 3 -52.82 -61.75 21.09
CA ALA A 3 -53.77 -61.27 20.07
C ALA A 3 -54.59 -60.08 20.63
N SER A 4 -54.07 -58.85 20.57
CA SER A 4 -54.96 -57.67 20.67
C SER A 4 -54.40 -56.30 20.24
N LEU A 5 -53.28 -56.20 19.50
CA LEU A 5 -52.65 -54.88 19.27
C LEU A 5 -52.71 -54.29 17.85
N PHE A 6 -53.53 -54.82 16.94
CA PHE A 6 -53.75 -54.16 15.65
C PHE A 6 -55.22 -54.21 15.24
N ARG A 7 -56.00 -53.24 15.71
CA ARG A 7 -57.27 -52.85 15.07
C ARG A 7 -57.06 -51.46 14.48
N ASN A 8 -56.73 -51.43 13.19
CA ASN A 8 -56.49 -50.24 12.38
C ASN A 8 -57.79 -49.90 11.63
N ASP A 9 -58.60 -49.00 12.20
CA ASP A 9 -59.79 -48.43 11.54
C ASP A 9 -59.71 -46.89 11.55
N ALA A 10 -58.54 -46.32 11.22
CA ALA A 10 -58.41 -44.90 10.94
C ALA A 10 -58.57 -44.67 9.43
N PRO A 11 -59.55 -43.87 8.96
CA PRO A 11 -59.75 -43.64 7.53
C PRO A 11 -58.54 -42.92 6.93
N ALA A 12 -58.01 -43.47 5.84
CA ALA A 12 -56.82 -43.05 5.08
C ALA A 12 -56.84 -41.63 4.48
N ARG A 13 -57.67 -40.72 5.00
CA ARG A 13 -57.94 -39.38 4.47
C ARG A 13 -57.06 -38.28 5.07
N TRP A 14 -56.30 -38.56 6.13
CA TRP A 14 -55.54 -37.54 6.87
C TRP A 14 -54.03 -37.52 6.62
N VAL A 15 -53.48 -38.47 5.85
CA VAL A 15 -52.03 -38.52 5.57
C VAL A 15 -51.62 -37.67 4.35
N TRP A 16 -52.56 -37.34 3.45
CA TRP A 16 -52.26 -36.60 2.22
C TRP A 16 -52.22 -35.07 2.38
N ALA A 17 -52.90 -34.51 3.39
CA ALA A 17 -52.93 -33.06 3.63
C ALA A 17 -51.56 -32.44 3.95
N PRO A 18 -50.68 -33.03 4.78
CA PRO A 18 -49.35 -32.46 5.03
C PRO A 18 -48.39 -32.58 3.83
N VAL A 19 -48.56 -33.57 2.95
CA VAL A 19 -47.69 -33.76 1.77
C VAL A 19 -47.92 -32.68 0.71
N VAL A 20 -49.17 -32.24 0.51
CA VAL A 20 -49.50 -31.16 -0.44
C VAL A 20 -49.05 -29.79 0.07
N ALA A 21 -49.11 -29.54 1.38
CA ALA A 21 -48.64 -28.28 1.97
C ALA A 21 -47.12 -28.10 1.89
N ILE A 22 -46.34 -29.19 2.03
CA ILE A 22 -44.88 -29.17 1.86
C ILE A 22 -44.50 -28.97 0.38
N GLY A 23 -45.26 -29.58 -0.55
CA GLY A 23 -45.04 -29.39 -2.00
C GLY A 23 -45.24 -27.95 -2.48
N LEU A 24 -46.17 -27.20 -1.88
CA LEU A 24 -46.43 -25.81 -2.27
C LEU A 24 -45.39 -24.82 -1.67
N ALA A 25 -44.87 -25.09 -0.47
CA ALA A 25 -43.83 -24.25 0.13
C ALA A 25 -42.49 -24.32 -0.62
N LEU A 26 -42.20 -25.44 -1.31
CA LEU A 26 -40.96 -25.64 -2.06
C LEU A 26 -40.95 -24.98 -3.46
N THR A 27 -42.10 -24.56 -4.00
CA THR A 27 -42.19 -23.98 -5.35
C THR A 27 -42.19 -22.45 -5.38
N VAL A 28 -42.51 -21.77 -4.27
CA VAL A 28 -42.61 -20.29 -4.22
C VAL A 28 -41.29 -19.61 -3.82
N ALA A 29 -40.41 -20.31 -3.10
CA ALA A 29 -39.09 -19.81 -2.71
C ALA A 29 -38.13 -19.48 -3.88
N PRO A 30 -38.02 -20.28 -4.96
CA PRO A 30 -37.04 -20.01 -6.02
C PRO A 30 -37.38 -18.78 -6.86
N ALA A 31 -38.65 -18.41 -7.02
CA ALA A 31 -39.04 -17.27 -7.87
C ALA A 31 -38.49 -15.94 -7.35
N ARG A 32 -38.58 -15.69 -6.04
CA ARG A 32 -38.07 -14.44 -5.42
C ARG A 32 -36.55 -14.34 -5.44
N ALA A 33 -35.83 -15.47 -5.44
CA ALA A 33 -34.38 -15.47 -5.53
C ALA A 33 -33.92 -15.04 -6.94
N ILE A 34 -34.58 -15.53 -7.98
CA ILE A 34 -34.30 -15.19 -9.39
C ILE A 34 -34.49 -13.70 -9.65
N ASP A 35 -35.55 -13.08 -9.10
CA ASP A 35 -35.82 -11.66 -9.30
C ASP A 35 -34.75 -10.76 -8.68
N LYS A 36 -34.22 -11.14 -7.50
CA LYS A 36 -33.12 -10.40 -6.85
C LYS A 36 -31.83 -10.47 -7.66
N GLN A 37 -31.48 -11.65 -8.17
CA GLN A 37 -30.29 -11.83 -9.00
C GLN A 37 -30.38 -11.01 -10.29
N LYS A 38 -31.54 -11.00 -10.96
CA LYS A 38 -31.78 -10.17 -12.15
C LYS A 38 -31.64 -8.68 -11.83
N ALA A 39 -32.19 -8.22 -10.70
CA ALA A 39 -32.08 -6.83 -10.28
C ALA A 39 -30.62 -6.44 -9.99
N ALA A 40 -29.87 -7.29 -9.29
CA ALA A 40 -28.45 -7.08 -9.00
C ALA A 40 -27.60 -7.04 -10.29
N ALA A 41 -27.86 -7.95 -11.24
CA ALA A 41 -27.19 -7.96 -12.54
C ALA A 41 -27.46 -6.67 -13.33
N ALA A 42 -28.71 -6.19 -13.36
CA ALA A 42 -29.07 -4.93 -14.01
C ALA A 42 -28.40 -3.71 -13.34
N MET A 43 -28.18 -3.73 -12.02
CA MET A 43 -27.39 -2.69 -11.33
C MET A 43 -25.92 -2.74 -11.76
N ALA A 44 -25.32 -3.93 -11.87
CA ALA A 44 -23.94 -4.09 -12.32
C ALA A 44 -23.74 -3.62 -13.77
N GLU A 45 -24.73 -3.82 -14.64
CA GLU A 45 -24.70 -3.30 -16.01
C GLU A 45 -24.75 -1.76 -16.05
N LYS A 46 -25.65 -1.15 -15.25
CA LYS A 46 -25.67 0.31 -15.08
C LYS A 46 -24.37 0.86 -14.52
N ALA A 47 -23.74 0.11 -13.61
CA ALA A 47 -22.43 0.46 -13.06
C ALA A 47 -21.34 0.46 -14.15
N ALA A 48 -21.35 -0.53 -15.05
CA ALA A 48 -20.43 -0.59 -16.18
C ALA A 48 -20.63 0.60 -17.13
N GLN A 49 -21.87 0.94 -17.48
CA GLN A 49 -22.18 2.11 -18.30
C GLN A 49 -21.74 3.43 -17.65
N ALA A 50 -21.91 3.56 -16.32
CA ALA A 50 -21.42 4.70 -15.58
C ALA A 50 -19.88 4.78 -15.63
N PHE A 51 -19.18 3.64 -15.55
CA PHE A 51 -17.73 3.58 -15.62
C PHE A 51 -17.22 3.97 -17.01
N GLU A 52 -17.84 3.44 -18.06
CA GLU A 52 -17.51 3.73 -19.47
C GLU A 52 -17.74 5.20 -19.84
N SER A 53 -18.76 5.84 -19.24
CA SER A 53 -19.02 7.28 -19.41
C SER A 53 -18.10 8.18 -18.57
N GLY A 54 -17.17 7.61 -17.81
CA GLY A 54 -16.20 8.34 -16.99
C GLY A 54 -16.69 8.73 -15.61
N ASP A 55 -17.93 8.39 -15.24
CA ASP A 55 -18.50 8.60 -13.91
C ASP A 55 -18.10 7.45 -12.97
N ALA A 56 -16.80 7.37 -12.69
CA ALA A 56 -16.22 6.31 -11.87
C ALA A 56 -16.77 6.31 -10.42
N ALA A 57 -17.14 7.47 -9.87
CA ALA A 57 -17.72 7.57 -8.54
C ALA A 57 -19.09 6.90 -8.48
N ARG A 58 -19.98 7.21 -9.44
CA ARG A 58 -21.28 6.56 -9.52
C ARG A 58 -21.18 5.07 -9.85
N ALA A 59 -20.31 4.71 -10.78
CA ALA A 59 -20.06 3.30 -11.12
C ALA A 59 -19.69 2.48 -9.89
N SER A 60 -18.77 3.04 -9.10
CA SER A 60 -18.31 2.45 -7.86
C SER A 60 -19.46 2.20 -6.88
N ASP A 61 -20.38 3.15 -6.70
CA ASP A 61 -21.52 2.99 -5.80
C ASP A 61 -22.55 1.98 -6.33
N LEU A 62 -22.86 2.01 -7.63
CA LEU A 62 -23.77 1.03 -8.27
C LEU A 62 -23.24 -0.40 -8.20
N TYR A 63 -21.93 -0.61 -8.40
CA TYR A 63 -21.31 -1.92 -8.24
C TYR A 63 -21.42 -2.42 -6.78
N TYR A 64 -21.29 -1.52 -5.81
CA TYR A 64 -21.42 -1.90 -4.40
C TYR A 64 -22.85 -2.28 -4.05
N GLU A 65 -23.83 -1.53 -4.56
CA GLU A 65 -25.26 -1.85 -4.42
C GLU A 65 -25.61 -3.20 -5.07
N ALA A 66 -25.05 -3.48 -6.26
CA ALA A 66 -25.22 -4.77 -6.93
C ALA A 66 -24.70 -5.94 -6.07
N TRP A 67 -23.50 -5.82 -5.50
CA TRP A 67 -22.95 -6.83 -4.60
C TRP A 67 -23.76 -6.97 -3.30
N ARG A 68 -24.26 -5.87 -2.74
CA ARG A 68 -25.13 -5.92 -1.55
C ARG A 68 -26.47 -6.60 -1.84
N ALA A 69 -27.00 -6.43 -3.05
CA ALA A 69 -28.24 -7.07 -3.47
C ALA A 69 -28.05 -8.58 -3.72
N ASP A 70 -26.89 -8.97 -4.27
CA ASP A 70 -26.49 -10.35 -4.49
C ASP A 70 -24.99 -10.56 -4.17
N PRO A 71 -24.67 -11.04 -2.95
CA PRO A 71 -23.29 -11.28 -2.54
C PRO A 71 -22.54 -12.33 -3.36
N THR A 72 -23.24 -13.11 -4.20
CA THR A 72 -22.60 -14.06 -5.12
C THR A 72 -21.90 -13.35 -6.29
N LEU A 73 -22.24 -12.08 -6.56
CA LEU A 73 -21.57 -11.22 -7.53
C LEU A 73 -20.26 -10.64 -6.97
N VAL A 74 -19.33 -11.50 -6.55
CA VAL A 74 -18.07 -11.10 -5.91
C VAL A 74 -17.23 -10.17 -6.82
N ASN A 75 -17.32 -10.35 -8.14
CA ASN A 75 -16.69 -9.45 -9.12
C ASN A 75 -17.23 -8.01 -9.07
N ALA A 76 -18.48 -7.79 -8.68
CA ALA A 76 -19.03 -6.45 -8.51
C ALA A 76 -18.32 -5.71 -7.36
N LEU A 77 -17.96 -6.39 -6.28
CA LEU A 77 -17.19 -5.80 -5.19
C LEU A 77 -15.77 -5.37 -5.62
N TYR A 78 -15.08 -6.20 -6.43
CA TYR A 78 -13.80 -5.82 -7.02
C TYR A 78 -13.91 -4.59 -7.93
N ASN A 79 -14.89 -4.59 -8.83
CA ASN A 79 -15.13 -3.48 -9.76
C ASN A 79 -15.52 -2.20 -9.01
N SER A 80 -16.25 -2.33 -7.91
CA SER A 80 -16.59 -1.22 -7.02
C SER A 80 -15.34 -0.56 -6.42
N ALA A 81 -14.40 -1.37 -5.92
CA ALA A 81 -13.11 -0.90 -5.38
C ALA A 81 -12.24 -0.24 -6.46
N ARG A 82 -12.15 -0.85 -7.66
CA ARG A 82 -11.42 -0.29 -8.81
C ARG A 82 -12.01 1.04 -9.28
N ALA A 83 -13.33 1.15 -9.36
CA ALA A 83 -13.97 2.39 -9.74
C ALA A 83 -13.78 3.48 -8.66
N ALA A 84 -13.78 3.13 -7.37
CA ALA A 84 -13.44 4.07 -6.29
C ALA A 84 -12.00 4.57 -6.41
N GLN A 85 -11.06 3.67 -6.73
CA GLN A 85 -9.66 3.99 -6.96
C GLN A 85 -9.50 4.98 -8.13
N VAL A 86 -10.17 4.73 -9.26
CA VAL A 86 -10.14 5.63 -10.44
C VAL A 86 -10.75 6.99 -10.13
N ALA A 87 -11.80 7.02 -9.30
CA ALA A 87 -12.42 8.25 -8.83
C ALA A 87 -11.60 9.02 -7.78
N GLY A 88 -10.43 8.50 -7.36
CA GLY A 88 -9.60 9.10 -6.31
C GLY A 88 -10.18 8.98 -4.90
N ARG A 89 -11.23 8.16 -4.70
CA ARG A 89 -11.85 7.89 -3.39
C ARG A 89 -11.10 6.78 -2.67
N LEU A 90 -9.86 7.05 -2.27
CA LEU A 90 -8.91 6.04 -1.80
C LEU A 90 -9.38 5.29 -0.55
N GLU A 91 -10.05 5.97 0.38
CA GLU A 91 -10.62 5.37 1.59
C GLU A 91 -11.69 4.32 1.24
N VAL A 92 -12.56 4.68 0.30
CA VAL A 92 -13.62 3.80 -0.19
C VAL A 92 -13.05 2.62 -0.97
N ALA A 93 -12.01 2.86 -1.76
CA ALA A 93 -11.30 1.79 -2.49
C ALA A 93 -10.66 0.79 -1.52
N GLU A 94 -10.00 1.28 -0.47
CA GLU A 94 -9.37 0.45 0.56
C GLU A 94 -10.36 -0.41 1.32
N GLU A 95 -11.46 0.18 1.80
CA GLU A 95 -12.53 -0.55 2.45
C GLU A 95 -13.04 -1.69 1.56
N ARG A 96 -13.35 -1.38 0.29
CA ARG A 96 -13.94 -2.34 -0.65
C ARG A 96 -12.95 -3.41 -1.11
N PHE A 97 -11.66 -3.08 -1.30
CA PHE A 97 -10.63 -4.10 -1.53
C PHE A 97 -10.45 -5.00 -0.31
N GLY A 98 -10.52 -4.45 0.92
CA GLY A 98 -10.49 -5.24 2.15
C GLY A 98 -11.64 -6.24 2.22
N GLN A 99 -12.86 -5.79 1.93
CA GLN A 99 -14.04 -6.66 1.83
C GLN A 99 -13.88 -7.72 0.74
N PHE A 100 -13.35 -7.35 -0.43
CA PHE A 100 -13.13 -8.28 -1.55
C PHE A 100 -12.12 -9.39 -1.21
N VAL A 101 -11.01 -9.04 -0.54
CA VAL A 101 -10.00 -10.02 -0.12
C VAL A 101 -10.56 -11.02 0.90
N ALA A 102 -11.55 -10.61 1.69
CA ALA A 102 -12.23 -11.46 2.67
C ALA A 102 -13.42 -12.24 2.08
N ALA A 103 -13.87 -11.92 0.86
CA ALA A 103 -15.08 -12.50 0.28
C ALA A 103 -14.85 -13.96 -0.18
N PRO A 104 -15.74 -14.91 0.19
CA PRO A 104 -15.66 -16.28 -0.31
C PRO A 104 -15.93 -16.31 -1.83
N GLY A 105 -15.16 -17.12 -2.57
CA GLY A 105 -15.31 -17.23 -4.02
C GLY A 105 -14.62 -16.11 -4.82
N ALA A 106 -13.88 -15.21 -4.16
CA ALA A 106 -13.05 -14.22 -4.85
C ALA A 106 -11.95 -14.90 -5.68
N GLU A 107 -11.77 -14.44 -6.92
CA GLU A 107 -10.78 -14.98 -7.84
C GLU A 107 -9.35 -14.72 -7.33
N ALA A 108 -8.52 -15.77 -7.22
CA ALA A 108 -7.17 -15.68 -6.64
C ALA A 108 -6.28 -14.60 -7.30
N ALA A 109 -6.35 -14.45 -8.62
CA ALA A 109 -5.57 -13.44 -9.34
C ALA A 109 -6.00 -12.01 -8.98
N GLN A 110 -7.30 -11.76 -8.84
CA GLN A 110 -7.83 -10.47 -8.41
C GLN A 110 -7.51 -10.19 -6.93
N VAL A 111 -7.59 -11.21 -6.08
CA VAL A 111 -7.21 -11.12 -4.66
C VAL A 111 -5.74 -10.74 -4.52
N ALA A 112 -4.86 -11.31 -5.34
CA ALA A 112 -3.45 -10.95 -5.36
C ALA A 112 -3.24 -9.47 -5.74
N LYS A 113 -3.95 -8.97 -6.76
CA LYS A 113 -3.92 -7.55 -7.17
C LYS A 113 -4.44 -6.62 -6.07
N ALA A 114 -5.57 -6.97 -5.45
CA ALA A 114 -6.16 -6.20 -4.35
C ALA A 114 -5.21 -6.13 -3.15
N ARG A 115 -4.60 -7.26 -2.75
CA ARG A 115 -3.60 -7.30 -1.67
C ARG A 115 -2.35 -6.48 -1.99
N ALA A 116 -1.87 -6.53 -3.23
CA ALA A 116 -0.73 -5.72 -3.66
C ALA A 116 -1.06 -4.22 -3.53
N TRP A 117 -2.21 -3.79 -4.06
CA TRP A 117 -2.65 -2.41 -3.95
C TRP A 117 -2.85 -1.96 -2.49
N LEU A 118 -3.45 -2.80 -1.64
CA LEU A 118 -3.61 -2.52 -0.20
C LEU A 118 -2.26 -2.33 0.51
N ARG A 119 -1.24 -3.11 0.17
CA ARG A 119 0.12 -2.91 0.69
C ARG A 119 0.73 -1.60 0.20
N GLU A 120 0.56 -1.28 -1.07
CA GLU A 120 1.09 -0.04 -1.67
C GLU A 120 0.46 1.20 -1.03
N ILE A 121 -0.86 1.25 -0.89
CA ILE A 121 -1.55 2.40 -0.28
C ILE A 121 -1.23 2.51 1.21
N GLY A 122 -1.13 1.38 1.92
CA GLY A 122 -0.72 1.34 3.32
C GLY A 122 0.70 1.88 3.51
N ALA A 123 1.64 1.46 2.65
CA ALA A 123 3.02 1.97 2.66
C ALA A 123 3.10 3.47 2.35
N ALA A 124 2.33 3.95 1.35
CA ALA A 124 2.28 5.37 1.01
C ALA A 124 1.72 6.22 2.18
N ARG A 125 0.64 5.77 2.82
CA ARG A 125 0.07 6.44 4.01
C ARG A 125 1.03 6.43 5.19
N LEU A 126 1.74 5.33 5.40
CA LEU A 126 2.77 5.24 6.43
C LEU A 126 3.87 6.27 6.17
N GLN A 127 4.36 6.41 4.94
CA GLN A 127 5.37 7.42 4.58
C GLN A 127 4.89 8.86 4.82
N VAL A 128 3.65 9.19 4.45
CA VAL A 128 3.06 10.52 4.72
C VAL A 128 2.94 10.76 6.23
N GLY A 129 2.49 9.76 6.99
CA GLY A 129 2.40 9.82 8.45
C GLY A 129 3.77 10.03 9.11
N MET A 130 4.80 9.32 8.65
CA MET A 130 6.18 9.49 9.13
C MET A 130 6.69 10.91 8.85
N ALA A 131 6.47 11.42 7.63
CA ALA A 131 6.88 12.78 7.27
C ALA A 131 6.17 13.86 8.10
N ALA A 132 4.89 13.66 8.41
CA ALA A 132 4.13 14.54 9.30
C ALA A 132 4.64 14.48 10.75
N ALA A 133 4.99 13.29 11.25
CA ALA A 133 5.58 13.11 12.57
C ALA A 133 6.98 13.74 12.67
N ASP A 134 7.82 13.61 11.64
CA ASP A 134 9.12 14.29 11.53
C ASP A 134 8.97 15.82 11.48
N ALA A 135 7.93 16.34 10.82
CA ALA A 135 7.63 17.77 10.80
C ALA A 135 7.22 18.27 12.19
N ALA A 136 6.37 17.51 12.91
CA ALA A 136 5.97 17.84 14.27
C ALA A 136 7.14 17.76 15.27
N GLU A 137 8.01 16.74 15.17
CA GLU A 137 9.20 16.60 16.03
C GLU A 137 10.12 17.82 15.91
N ARG A 138 10.28 18.37 14.70
CA ARG A 138 11.09 19.57 14.45
C ARG A 138 10.51 20.83 15.09
N GLN A 139 9.19 20.90 15.28
CA GLN A 139 8.53 22.03 15.94
C GLN A 139 8.53 21.85 17.46
N SER A 140 8.22 20.64 17.93
CA SER A 140 8.17 20.29 19.34
C SER A 140 8.42 18.79 19.52
N PRO A 141 9.44 18.38 20.29
CA PRO A 141 9.68 16.97 20.58
C PRO A 141 8.48 16.26 21.22
N ALA A 142 7.69 16.97 22.04
CA ALA A 142 6.49 16.42 22.67
C ALA A 142 5.36 16.19 21.65
N GLU A 143 5.17 17.09 20.68
CA GLU A 143 4.20 16.89 19.61
C GLU A 143 4.63 15.78 18.65
N GLY A 144 5.92 15.75 18.30
CA GLY A 144 6.53 14.65 17.54
C GLY A 144 6.31 13.30 18.21
N TYR A 145 6.51 13.20 19.54
CA TYR A 145 6.20 11.99 20.30
C TYR A 145 4.75 11.54 20.13
N LEU A 146 3.78 12.43 20.30
CA LEU A 146 2.36 12.09 20.17
C LEU A 146 2.02 11.61 18.74
N ARG A 147 2.58 12.23 17.71
CA ARG A 147 2.38 11.83 16.31
C ARG A 147 3.04 10.48 16.00
N TRP A 148 4.26 10.26 16.45
CA TRP A 148 4.94 8.97 16.32
C TRP A 148 4.21 7.86 17.08
N LEU A 149 3.68 8.14 18.27
CA LEU A 149 2.91 7.21 19.07
C LEU A 149 1.58 6.85 18.39
N GLU A 150 0.83 7.84 17.90
CA GLU A 150 -0.41 7.63 17.15
C GLU A 150 -0.16 6.75 15.91
N LEU A 151 0.91 7.04 15.16
CA LEU A 151 1.30 6.24 14.00
C LEU A 151 1.71 4.81 14.39
N ALA A 152 2.46 4.65 15.47
CA ALA A 152 2.86 3.34 16.00
C ALA A 152 1.67 2.51 16.51
N GLN A 153 0.64 3.15 17.06
CA GLN A 153 -0.60 2.49 17.47
C GLN A 153 -1.43 2.02 16.28
N ARG A 154 -1.44 2.78 15.19
CA ARG A 154 -2.11 2.38 13.93
C ARG A 154 -1.36 1.29 13.18
N HIS A 155 -0.03 1.23 13.35
CA HIS A 155 0.85 0.23 12.74
C HIS A 155 1.62 -0.54 13.82
N PRO A 156 0.91 -1.35 14.63
CA PRO A 156 1.47 -1.99 15.82
C PRO A 156 2.63 -2.93 15.50
N ASP A 157 2.71 -3.46 14.29
CA ASP A 157 3.73 -4.41 13.87
C ASP A 157 5.03 -3.71 13.43
N GLU A 158 5.04 -2.39 13.26
CA GLU A 158 6.19 -1.62 12.78
C GLU A 158 7.05 -1.14 13.97
N ALA A 159 7.94 -2.01 14.46
CA ALA A 159 8.80 -1.76 15.63
C ALA A 159 9.59 -0.43 15.57
N ARG A 160 10.00 0.00 14.37
CA ARG A 160 10.71 1.28 14.15
C ARG A 160 9.91 2.51 14.55
N LEU A 161 8.58 2.46 14.48
CA LEU A 161 7.72 3.59 14.85
C LEU A 161 7.71 3.76 16.37
N TRP A 162 7.61 2.66 17.11
CA TRP A 162 7.73 2.64 18.56
C TRP A 162 9.10 3.13 19.03
N LEU A 163 10.18 2.72 18.34
CA LEU A 163 11.53 3.21 18.61
C LEU A 163 11.61 4.75 18.46
N ARG A 164 11.08 5.29 17.36
CA ARG A 164 11.05 6.74 17.14
C ARG A 164 10.19 7.49 18.15
N ALA A 165 9.03 6.95 18.53
CA ALA A 165 8.22 7.50 19.59
C ALA A 165 8.99 7.56 20.92
N GLY A 166 9.67 6.48 21.31
CA GLY A 166 10.48 6.44 22.52
C GLY A 166 11.61 7.46 22.54
N LEU A 167 12.31 7.62 21.42
CA LEU A 167 13.38 8.64 21.28
C LEU A 167 12.82 10.07 21.36
N CYS A 168 11.65 10.34 20.79
CA CYS A 168 11.01 11.65 20.90
C CYS A 168 10.55 11.96 22.32
N ALA A 169 9.97 10.97 23.01
CA ALA A 169 9.59 11.11 24.42
C ALA A 169 10.80 11.42 25.29
N ASP A 170 11.93 10.77 25.06
CA ASP A 170 13.16 11.03 25.81
C ASP A 170 13.68 12.45 25.61
N LYS A 171 13.69 12.95 24.35
CA LYS A 171 14.02 14.35 24.01
C LYS A 171 13.07 15.36 24.63
N ALA A 172 11.79 14.99 24.80
CA ALA A 172 10.78 15.81 25.45
C ALA A 172 10.87 15.78 26.99
N GLY A 173 11.78 15.00 27.58
CA GLY A 173 11.89 14.82 29.03
C GLY A 173 10.85 13.87 29.63
N LEU A 174 10.06 13.18 28.79
CA LEU A 174 9.01 12.24 29.17
C LEU A 174 9.60 10.84 29.41
N LYS A 175 10.38 10.70 30.49
CA LYS A 175 11.20 9.50 30.74
C LYS A 175 10.37 8.22 30.89
N LYS A 176 9.20 8.28 31.53
CA LYS A 176 8.34 7.11 31.75
C LYS A 176 7.77 6.60 30.42
N GLU A 177 7.32 7.53 29.59
CA GLU A 177 6.77 7.31 28.27
C GLU A 177 7.83 6.78 27.30
N ALA A 178 9.04 7.32 27.37
CA ALA A 178 10.18 6.86 26.58
C ALA A 178 10.49 5.38 26.86
N VAL A 179 10.59 5.01 28.14
CA VAL A 179 10.83 3.61 28.54
C VAL A 179 9.70 2.70 28.08
N ALA A 180 8.44 3.12 28.21
CA ALA A 180 7.29 2.34 27.77
C ALA A 180 7.29 2.11 26.24
N ALA A 181 7.55 3.15 25.45
CA ALA A 181 7.59 3.05 24.00
C ALA A 181 8.80 2.22 23.49
N LEU A 182 9.97 2.36 24.12
CA LEU A 182 11.15 1.54 23.80
C LEU A 182 10.94 0.06 24.17
N ALA A 183 10.23 -0.22 25.27
CA ALA A 183 9.84 -1.58 25.62
C ALA A 183 8.92 -2.19 24.54
N GLN A 184 7.90 -1.46 24.09
CA GLN A 184 7.06 -1.91 22.96
C GLN A 184 7.89 -2.15 21.70
N ALA A 185 8.80 -1.24 21.33
CA ALA A 185 9.67 -1.41 20.17
C ALA A 185 10.46 -2.72 20.23
N ARG A 186 11.06 -3.02 21.39
CA ARG A 186 11.81 -4.26 21.63
C ARG A 186 10.93 -5.49 21.51
N ASP A 187 9.75 -5.46 22.12
CA ASP A 187 8.85 -6.62 22.16
C ASP A 187 8.31 -6.93 20.75
N ARG A 188 8.02 -5.90 19.92
CA ARG A 188 7.61 -6.10 18.51
C ARG A 188 8.75 -6.51 17.61
N ALA A 189 9.93 -5.96 17.84
CA ALA A 189 11.14 -6.39 17.16
C ALA A 189 11.41 -7.89 17.40
N ALA A 190 11.19 -8.38 18.62
CA ALA A 190 11.30 -9.81 18.95
C ALA A 190 10.22 -10.67 18.27
N ALA A 191 9.06 -10.10 17.91
CA ALA A 191 7.94 -10.82 17.30
C ALA A 191 8.05 -11.01 15.78
N GLY A 192 9.08 -10.48 15.11
CA GLY A 192 9.42 -10.89 13.74
C GLY A 192 8.98 -9.99 12.58
N SER A 193 9.00 -8.65 12.73
CA SER A 193 8.79 -7.71 11.62
C SER A 193 10.10 -7.08 11.11
N GLY A 194 10.91 -7.87 10.39
CA GLY A 194 12.04 -7.40 9.56
C GLY A 194 13.45 -7.50 10.16
N ASP A 195 14.38 -8.09 9.40
CA ASP A 195 15.63 -8.73 9.87
C ASP A 195 16.78 -7.81 10.37
N ARG A 196 16.68 -6.48 10.25
CA ARG A 196 17.78 -5.55 10.58
C ARG A 196 17.41 -4.48 11.62
N ALA A 197 16.13 -4.13 11.73
CA ALA A 197 15.61 -3.14 12.68
C ALA A 197 15.58 -3.65 14.13
N VAL A 198 15.53 -4.96 14.31
CA VAL A 198 15.61 -5.68 15.59
C VAL A 198 17.04 -5.69 16.15
N ALA A 199 18.05 -5.58 15.28
CA ALA A 199 19.46 -5.67 15.66
C ALA A 199 20.05 -4.32 16.17
N GLU A 200 19.46 -3.18 15.82
CA GLU A 200 19.93 -1.85 16.26
C GLU A 200 19.10 -1.26 17.43
N ALA A 201 17.80 -1.57 17.53
CA ALA A 201 17.08 -1.39 18.80
C ALA A 201 17.78 -2.17 19.95
N ARG A 202 18.47 -3.26 19.59
CA ARG A 202 19.34 -4.12 20.40
C ARG A 202 20.65 -3.47 20.88
N LEU A 203 21.15 -2.35 20.32
CA LEU A 203 22.43 -1.74 20.75
C LEU A 203 22.27 -0.46 21.59
N VAL A 204 21.18 0.28 21.42
CA VAL A 204 20.97 1.58 22.10
C VAL A 204 20.18 1.46 23.41
N ALA A 205 19.33 0.42 23.54
CA ALA A 205 18.78 0.04 24.85
C ALA A 205 19.81 -0.64 25.78
N LEU A 206 20.98 -1.04 25.24
CA LEU A 206 22.10 -1.66 25.97
C LEU A 206 23.16 -0.67 26.47
N ALA A 207 23.05 0.63 26.20
CA ALA A 207 23.89 1.63 26.87
C ALA A 207 23.33 1.82 28.30
N PRO A 208 24.07 1.45 29.36
CA PRO A 208 23.54 1.43 30.71
C PRO A 208 23.01 2.81 31.10
N SER A 209 21.80 2.84 31.66
CA SER A 209 21.39 3.92 32.55
C SER A 209 22.46 4.01 33.63
N ALA A 210 23.38 4.96 33.50
CA ALA A 210 24.47 5.16 34.43
C ALA A 210 23.86 5.25 35.84
N LYS A 211 24.16 4.23 36.65
CA LYS A 211 23.86 4.21 38.08
C LYS A 211 24.43 5.51 38.68
N PRO A 212 23.72 6.22 39.57
CA PRO A 212 24.24 7.45 40.16
C PRO A 212 25.54 7.13 40.88
N ALA A 213 26.64 7.76 40.45
CA ALA A 213 27.91 7.71 41.16
C ALA A 213 27.76 8.53 42.45
N ALA A 214 27.22 7.90 43.49
CA ALA A 214 27.35 8.34 44.87
C ALA A 214 28.44 7.50 45.52
N GLU A 215 29.70 7.82 45.22
CA GLU A 215 30.83 7.66 46.14
C GLU A 215 31.99 8.50 45.62
N ALA A 216 32.10 9.69 46.19
CA ALA A 216 33.19 10.63 45.97
C ALA A 216 34.43 10.18 46.75
N GLY A 217 35.46 9.74 46.02
CA GLY A 217 36.86 9.72 46.50
C GLY A 217 37.63 10.95 45.99
N PRO A 218 38.71 11.39 46.67
CA PRO A 218 39.30 12.73 46.53
C PRO A 218 40.15 12.93 45.24
N PRO A 219 40.52 14.18 44.91
CA PRO A 219 40.92 14.58 43.56
C PRO A 219 42.39 14.28 43.26
N ALA A 220 42.65 13.71 42.08
CA ALA A 220 43.98 13.66 41.49
C ALA A 220 44.18 14.81 40.49
N THR A 221 45.37 15.38 40.59
CA THR A 221 45.95 16.58 39.97
C THR A 221 45.85 16.69 38.45
N ARG A 222 45.63 17.94 37.99
CA ARG A 222 45.64 18.41 36.59
C ARG A 222 47.00 18.20 35.91
N SER A 223 46.96 17.90 34.61
CA SER A 223 48.10 18.00 33.68
C SER A 223 47.72 18.87 32.46
N PRO A 224 48.64 19.67 31.88
CA PRO A 224 48.29 20.78 30.98
C PRO A 224 48.15 20.38 29.49
N ALA A 225 47.42 21.23 28.76
CA ALA A 225 47.00 21.08 27.37
C ALA A 225 48.11 21.30 26.33
N PRO A 226 48.03 20.69 25.12
CA PRO A 226 48.82 21.08 23.96
C PRO A 226 48.09 21.99 22.95
N THR A 227 48.91 22.78 22.27
CA THR A 227 48.73 23.89 21.31
C THR A 227 48.07 23.49 19.97
N PRO A 228 47.34 24.40 19.26
CA PRO A 228 46.64 24.05 18.02
C PRO A 228 47.51 24.09 16.75
N THR A 229 47.25 23.17 15.82
CA THR A 229 47.90 23.05 14.50
C THR A 229 46.97 23.53 13.37
N VAL A 230 47.56 24.21 12.39
CA VAL A 230 47.00 24.87 11.21
C VAL A 230 46.21 23.94 10.28
N ALA A 231 45.04 24.39 9.81
CA ALA A 231 44.17 23.67 8.87
C ALA A 231 44.57 23.87 7.40
N VAL A 232 44.62 22.76 6.65
CA VAL A 232 44.76 22.73 5.18
C VAL A 232 43.37 22.70 4.54
N THR A 233 43.09 23.66 3.66
CA THR A 233 41.88 23.76 2.85
C THR A 233 41.84 22.68 1.77
N ALA A 234 40.85 21.79 1.83
CA ALA A 234 40.57 20.79 0.80
C ALA A 234 39.61 21.34 -0.27
N ALA A 235 40.02 21.25 -1.54
CA ALA A 235 39.25 21.68 -2.70
C ALA A 235 37.93 20.89 -2.86
N GLU A 236 36.85 21.60 -3.20
CA GLU A 236 35.54 21.02 -3.51
C GLU A 236 35.58 20.19 -4.81
N PRO A 237 34.90 19.03 -4.87
CA PRO A 237 34.77 18.27 -6.11
C PRO A 237 33.80 18.97 -7.09
N PRO A 238 34.05 18.88 -8.41
CA PRO A 238 33.30 19.61 -9.41
C PRO A 238 31.84 19.11 -9.53
N GLN A 239 30.92 20.05 -9.36
CA GLN A 239 29.48 19.96 -9.60
C GLN A 239 29.21 19.62 -11.09
N ARG A 240 28.95 18.35 -11.37
CA ARG A 240 28.45 17.84 -12.66
C ARG A 240 27.33 16.88 -12.24
N TRP A 241 26.04 16.99 -12.58
CA TRP A 241 25.43 16.90 -13.91
C TRP A 241 23.91 17.26 -13.87
N PRO A 242 23.47 18.39 -13.28
CA PRO A 242 22.03 18.68 -13.17
C PRO A 242 21.33 18.86 -14.53
N TRP A 243 22.06 19.31 -15.55
CA TRP A 243 21.52 19.54 -16.90
C TRP A 243 21.23 18.24 -17.67
N LEU A 244 21.95 17.15 -17.41
CA LEU A 244 21.66 15.86 -18.06
C LEU A 244 20.35 15.23 -17.55
N VAL A 245 20.08 15.35 -16.25
CA VAL A 245 18.84 14.84 -15.66
C VAL A 245 17.64 15.62 -16.21
N ALA A 246 17.78 16.95 -16.33
CA ALA A 246 16.76 17.80 -16.96
C ALA A 246 16.53 17.44 -18.44
N ALA A 247 17.60 17.20 -19.21
CA ALA A 247 17.50 16.81 -20.62
C ALA A 247 16.81 15.45 -20.80
N ALA A 248 17.14 14.45 -19.96
CA ALA A 248 16.48 13.14 -19.99
C ALA A 248 14.98 13.23 -19.68
N GLY A 249 14.60 14.06 -18.70
CA GLY A 249 13.18 14.31 -18.37
C GLY A 249 12.41 14.94 -19.53
N ALA A 250 13.00 15.91 -20.24
CA ALA A 250 12.37 16.56 -21.39
C ALA A 250 12.13 15.59 -22.56
N VAL A 251 13.07 14.67 -22.83
CA VAL A 251 12.92 13.67 -23.91
C VAL A 251 11.79 12.68 -23.60
N VAL A 252 11.68 12.22 -22.35
CA VAL A 252 10.61 11.29 -21.93
C VAL A 252 9.23 11.97 -22.04
N ALA A 253 9.12 13.21 -21.55
CA ALA A 253 7.87 13.97 -21.64
C ALA A 253 7.47 14.26 -23.10
N GLY A 254 8.43 14.64 -23.96
CA GLY A 254 8.19 14.88 -25.38
C GLY A 254 7.71 13.62 -26.11
N THR A 255 8.34 12.48 -25.83
CA THR A 255 7.94 11.18 -26.42
C THR A 255 6.51 10.80 -26.02
N GLY A 256 6.15 11.00 -24.74
CA GLY A 256 4.78 10.76 -24.25
C GLY A 256 3.74 11.65 -24.94
N ALA A 257 4.05 12.94 -25.15
CA ALA A 257 3.16 13.88 -25.84
C ALA A 257 2.93 13.48 -27.31
N VAL A 258 3.97 13.07 -28.03
CA VAL A 258 3.86 12.62 -29.43
C VAL A 258 3.01 11.35 -29.55
N LEU A 259 3.23 10.37 -28.66
CA LEU A 259 2.41 9.14 -28.64
C LEU A 259 0.94 9.43 -28.31
N SER A 260 0.67 10.36 -27.40
CA SER A 260 -0.69 10.79 -27.08
C SER A 260 -1.38 11.47 -28.25
N MET A 261 -0.69 12.37 -28.97
CA MET A 261 -1.24 13.03 -30.15
C MET A 261 -1.54 12.03 -31.27
N ARG A 262 -0.63 11.06 -31.50
CA ARG A 262 -0.84 10.03 -32.53
C ARG A 262 -2.03 9.12 -32.19
N ALA A 263 -2.18 8.71 -30.94
CA ALA A 263 -3.31 7.90 -30.51
C ALA A 263 -4.67 8.63 -30.63
N ARG A 264 -4.68 9.97 -30.52
CA ARG A 264 -5.88 10.79 -30.80
C ARG A 264 -6.17 10.88 -32.30
N ALA A 265 -5.14 11.02 -33.13
CA ALA A 265 -5.28 11.04 -34.58
C ALA A 265 -5.82 9.70 -35.11
N ASP A 266 -5.26 8.57 -34.65
CA ASP A 266 -5.72 7.22 -35.05
C ASP A 266 -7.19 6.98 -34.68
N ARG A 267 -7.64 7.50 -33.53
CA ARG A 267 -9.05 7.43 -33.11
C ARG A 267 -9.97 8.26 -34.02
N ALA A 268 -9.58 9.50 -34.33
CA ALA A 268 -10.35 10.35 -35.23
C ALA A 268 -10.47 9.73 -36.64
N ASP A 269 -9.39 9.11 -37.13
CA ASP A 269 -9.36 8.39 -38.40
C ASP A 269 -10.27 7.16 -38.39
N PHE A 270 -10.27 6.40 -37.29
CA PHE A 270 -11.16 5.25 -37.11
C PHE A 270 -12.62 5.68 -37.08
N GLU A 271 -12.95 6.73 -36.31
CA GLU A 271 -14.31 7.28 -36.24
C GLU A 271 -14.77 7.80 -37.61
N ALA A 272 -13.90 8.47 -38.38
CA ALA A 272 -14.19 8.95 -39.73
C ALA A 272 -14.44 7.79 -40.73
N LYS A 273 -13.69 6.68 -40.63
CA LYS A 273 -13.89 5.49 -41.48
C LYS A 273 -15.16 4.71 -41.13
N MET A 274 -15.58 4.76 -39.86
CA MET A 274 -16.75 4.02 -39.36
C MET A 274 -18.07 4.77 -39.53
N ALA A 275 -18.02 6.11 -39.60
CA ALA A 275 -19.20 6.97 -39.73
C ALA A 275 -20.10 6.70 -40.97
N PRO A 276 -19.59 6.41 -42.18
CA PRO A 276 -20.44 6.27 -43.37
C PRO A 276 -21.13 4.89 -43.51
N GLY A 277 -20.62 3.85 -42.83
CA GLY A 277 -21.05 2.46 -43.06
C GLY A 277 -22.04 1.90 -42.04
N PHE A 278 -22.10 2.46 -40.83
CA PHE A 278 -22.91 1.90 -39.74
C PHE A 278 -24.41 2.19 -39.85
N ALA A 279 -24.82 3.18 -40.63
CA ALA A 279 -26.24 3.52 -40.81
C ALA A 279 -27.00 2.53 -41.73
N GLY A 280 -26.30 1.69 -42.51
CA GLY A 280 -26.90 0.84 -43.55
C GLY A 280 -27.19 -0.63 -43.19
N GLY A 281 -26.74 -1.12 -42.03
CA GLY A 281 -27.17 -2.41 -41.46
C GLY A 281 -26.91 -3.70 -42.28
N LYS A 282 -26.03 -3.71 -43.29
CA LYS A 282 -25.85 -4.89 -44.18
C LYS A 282 -24.40 -5.27 -44.48
N VAL A 283 -23.54 -5.42 -43.48
CA VAL A 283 -22.28 -6.16 -43.66
C VAL A 283 -22.09 -7.18 -42.52
N PRO A 284 -22.44 -8.46 -42.74
CA PRO A 284 -22.13 -9.53 -41.79
C PRO A 284 -20.64 -9.88 -41.94
N GLY A 285 -19.83 -9.49 -40.95
CA GLY A 285 -18.39 -9.77 -40.91
C GLY A 285 -17.54 -8.65 -40.30
N THR A 286 -18.06 -7.41 -40.25
CA THR A 286 -17.27 -6.24 -39.84
C THR A 286 -17.32 -5.94 -38.35
N ARG A 287 -18.33 -6.42 -37.60
CA ARG A 287 -18.46 -6.06 -36.17
C ARG A 287 -17.33 -6.65 -35.33
N ALA A 288 -16.98 -7.92 -35.53
CA ALA A 288 -15.88 -8.55 -34.80
C ALA A 288 -14.50 -7.99 -35.21
N ALA A 289 -14.32 -7.61 -36.48
CA ALA A 289 -13.10 -6.97 -36.96
C ALA A 289 -12.96 -5.55 -36.39
N ALA A 290 -14.04 -4.76 -36.41
CA ALA A 290 -14.09 -3.44 -35.80
C ALA A 290 -13.88 -3.49 -34.28
N GLN A 291 -14.41 -4.50 -33.60
CA GLN A 291 -14.20 -4.70 -32.17
C GLN A 291 -12.72 -4.99 -31.87
N ARG A 292 -12.08 -5.87 -32.64
CA ARG A 292 -10.64 -6.16 -32.51
C ARG A 292 -9.77 -4.92 -32.77
N GLU A 293 -10.11 -4.13 -33.79
CA GLU A 293 -9.37 -2.91 -34.11
C GLU A 293 -9.57 -1.83 -33.03
N ALA A 294 -10.78 -1.70 -32.48
CA ALA A 294 -11.06 -0.84 -31.34
C ALA A 294 -10.29 -1.26 -30.08
N ASP A 295 -10.24 -2.57 -29.79
CA ASP A 295 -9.49 -3.13 -28.66
C ASP A 295 -7.97 -2.90 -28.82
N GLU A 296 -7.44 -2.99 -30.04
CA GLU A 296 -6.04 -2.71 -30.34
C GLU A 296 -5.69 -1.21 -30.19
N ILE A 297 -6.60 -0.32 -30.60
CA ILE A 297 -6.46 1.12 -30.38
C ILE A 297 -6.52 1.45 -28.89
N ALA A 298 -7.45 0.86 -28.14
CA ALA A 298 -7.57 1.04 -26.68
C ALA A 298 -6.33 0.51 -25.93
N GLY A 299 -5.77 -0.63 -26.36
CA GLY A 299 -4.52 -1.18 -25.84
C GLY A 299 -3.33 -0.23 -26.03
N ARG A 300 -3.19 0.35 -27.23
CA ARG A 300 -2.15 1.35 -27.52
C ARG A 300 -2.32 2.64 -26.72
N GLN A 301 -3.55 3.10 -26.51
CA GLN A 301 -3.85 4.26 -25.66
C GLN A 301 -3.49 4.01 -24.19
N THR A 302 -3.81 2.82 -23.68
CA THR A 302 -3.47 2.43 -22.31
C THR A 302 -1.95 2.35 -22.13
N LEU A 303 -1.23 1.76 -23.09
CA LEU A 303 0.23 1.70 -23.06
C LEU A 303 0.87 3.09 -23.11
N ALA A 304 0.36 3.99 -23.96
CA ALA A 304 0.85 5.37 -24.06
C ALA A 304 0.57 6.18 -22.78
N ALA A 305 -0.60 5.99 -22.16
CA ALA A 305 -0.96 6.64 -20.90
C ALA A 305 -0.10 6.14 -19.72
N VAL A 306 0.17 4.83 -19.66
CA VAL A 306 1.04 4.24 -18.65
C VAL A 306 2.49 4.69 -18.84
N ALA A 307 3.01 4.66 -20.07
CA ALA A 307 4.37 5.11 -20.37
C ALA A 307 4.56 6.61 -20.08
N GLY A 308 3.59 7.46 -20.44
CA GLY A 308 3.62 8.90 -20.18
C GLY A 308 3.43 9.25 -18.70
N GLY A 309 2.47 8.61 -18.03
CA GLY A 309 2.13 8.88 -16.63
C GLY A 309 3.18 8.36 -15.65
N ALA A 310 3.61 7.10 -15.79
CA ALA A 310 4.63 6.52 -14.91
C ALA A 310 6.00 7.16 -15.16
N GLY A 311 6.35 7.42 -16.43
CA GLY A 311 7.59 8.12 -16.78
C GLY A 311 7.66 9.55 -16.22
N GLY A 312 6.54 10.28 -16.27
CA GLY A 312 6.43 11.63 -15.69
C GLY A 312 6.59 11.65 -14.18
N ILE A 313 6.00 10.70 -13.46
CA ILE A 313 6.10 10.60 -11.99
C ILE A 313 7.53 10.27 -11.56
N VAL A 314 8.19 9.30 -12.24
CA VAL A 314 9.58 8.93 -11.93
C VAL A 314 10.54 10.09 -12.23
N ALA A 315 10.35 10.81 -13.34
CA ALA A 315 11.16 11.98 -13.67
C ALA A 315 10.95 13.12 -12.65
N ALA A 316 9.71 13.40 -12.24
CA ALA A 316 9.41 14.42 -11.24
C ALA A 316 9.99 14.07 -9.86
N ALA A 317 9.90 12.79 -9.46
CA ALA A 317 10.51 12.30 -8.23
C ALA A 317 12.05 12.41 -8.25
N ALA A 318 12.69 12.11 -9.39
CA ALA A 318 14.13 12.26 -9.55
C ALA A 318 14.58 13.72 -9.48
N VAL A 319 13.84 14.65 -10.12
CA VAL A 319 14.11 16.09 -10.03
C VAL A 319 13.92 16.61 -8.61
N ALA A 320 12.84 16.21 -7.93
CA ALA A 320 12.60 16.58 -6.54
C ALA A 320 13.72 16.06 -5.62
N TRP A 321 14.19 14.83 -5.83
CA TRP A 321 15.29 14.27 -5.06
C TRP A 321 16.61 15.02 -5.26
N VAL A 322 16.94 15.40 -6.50
CA VAL A 322 18.14 16.21 -6.80
C VAL A 322 18.05 17.61 -6.18
N LEU A 323 16.89 18.26 -6.27
CA LEU A 323 16.70 19.61 -5.70
C LEU A 323 16.73 19.61 -4.17
N VAL A 324 16.14 18.59 -3.53
CA VAL A 324 16.16 18.44 -2.06
C VAL A 324 17.54 18.01 -1.56
N GLY A 325 18.28 17.20 -2.33
CA GLY A 325 19.64 16.78 -1.99
C GLY A 325 20.67 17.90 -2.04
N GLN A 326 20.47 18.93 -2.87
CA GLN A 326 21.37 20.10 -2.98
C GLN A 326 21.17 21.11 -1.83
N ALA A 327 20.07 21.03 -1.08
CA ALA A 327 19.73 21.97 -0.02
C ALA A 327 20.28 21.59 1.37
N GLN A 328 21.00 20.47 1.49
CA GLN A 328 21.62 20.11 2.77
C GLN A 328 22.96 20.84 2.93
N PRO A 329 23.17 21.61 4.02
CA PRO A 329 24.49 22.11 4.34
C PRO A 329 25.43 20.92 4.56
N ALA A 330 26.62 20.97 3.97
CA ALA A 330 27.61 19.92 4.13
C ALA A 330 27.82 19.65 5.64
N PRO A 331 27.77 18.38 6.09
CA PRO A 331 28.03 18.06 7.49
C PRO A 331 29.43 18.58 7.84
N ALA A 332 29.52 19.39 8.89
CA ALA A 332 30.79 19.84 9.43
C ALA A 332 31.67 18.61 9.66
N LYS A 333 32.82 18.54 8.97
CA LYS A 333 33.77 17.44 9.13
C LYS A 333 34.25 17.42 10.58
N ALA A 334 33.72 16.49 11.37
CA ALA A 334 34.31 16.12 12.64
C ALA A 334 35.68 15.51 12.34
N SER A 335 36.75 16.20 12.70
CA SER A 335 38.10 15.64 12.71
C SER A 335 38.21 14.71 13.92
N TRP A 336 38.19 13.40 13.68
CA TRP A 336 38.49 12.39 14.69
C TRP A 336 40.01 12.20 14.70
N TRP A 337 40.62 12.57 15.82
CA TRP A 337 42.05 12.44 16.06
C TRP A 337 42.30 10.99 16.49
N TRP A 338 43.19 10.32 15.76
CA TRP A 338 43.64 8.96 16.01
C TRP A 338 44.61 8.99 17.21
N SER A 339 44.39 8.15 18.22
CA SER A 339 45.38 7.86 19.27
C SER A 339 45.83 6.40 19.11
N PRO A 340 47.14 6.13 19.01
CA PRO A 340 47.67 4.79 18.82
C PRO A 340 47.73 4.05 20.16
N GLY A 341 47.31 2.80 20.17
CA GLY A 341 47.52 1.91 21.30
C GLY A 341 46.73 0.63 21.10
N TRP A 342 47.38 -0.49 21.41
CA TRP A 342 46.91 -1.88 21.37
C TRP A 342 47.25 -2.63 20.07
N ASP A 343 48.55 -2.88 19.93
CA ASP A 343 49.05 -4.18 19.49
C ASP A 343 48.67 -5.23 20.55
N ASP A 344 47.85 -6.21 20.17
CA ASP A 344 47.94 -7.62 20.61
C ASP A 344 46.68 -8.36 20.15
N GLU A 345 46.88 -9.31 19.24
CA GLU A 345 46.18 -10.60 19.06
C GLU A 345 46.20 -11.04 17.59
N ALA A 346 47.43 -11.20 17.08
CA ALA A 346 47.71 -12.18 16.04
C ALA A 346 47.94 -13.54 16.72
N ALA A 347 46.88 -14.27 17.05
CA ALA A 347 46.94 -15.71 17.30
C ALA A 347 45.55 -16.33 17.12
N VAL A 348 45.54 -17.54 16.57
CA VAL A 348 44.38 -18.45 16.44
C VAL A 348 43.50 -18.24 15.20
N PHE A 349 44.08 -18.44 14.01
CA PHE A 349 43.40 -19.21 12.96
C PHE A 349 44.39 -20.17 12.30
N GLY A 350 44.34 -21.43 12.73
CA GLY A 350 45.14 -22.50 12.18
C GLY A 350 44.56 -23.88 12.51
N VAL A 351 43.90 -24.46 11.49
CA VAL A 351 43.75 -25.90 11.23
C VAL A 351 42.81 -26.71 12.15
N ALA A 352 41.71 -27.21 11.58
CA ALA A 352 41.53 -28.65 11.33
C ALA A 352 40.26 -28.94 10.52
N ALA A 353 40.48 -29.44 9.31
CA ALA A 353 39.57 -30.32 8.58
C ALA A 353 40.04 -31.78 8.78
N ARG A 354 39.10 -32.73 8.63
CA ARG A 354 39.20 -34.21 8.71
C ARG A 354 39.04 -34.84 10.10
N PHE A 355 37.82 -35.24 10.45
CA PHE A 355 37.30 -36.60 10.24
C PHE A 355 35.80 -36.53 9.94
#